data_AF-A0AAV8ZIN1-F1
#
_entry.id   AF-A0AAV8ZIN1-F1
#
_cell.length_a   1.000
_cell.length_b   1.000
_cell.length_c   1.000
_cell.angle_alpha   90.00
_cell.angle_beta   90.00
_cell.angle_gamma   90.00
#
_symmetry.space_group_name_H-M   'P 1'
#
loop_
_entity.id
_entity.type
_entity.pdbx_description
1 polymer ?
#
loop_
_entity_poly.entity_id
_entity_poly.type
_entity_poly.pdbx_seq_one_letter_code
_entity_poly.pdbx_strand_id
1 'polypeptide(L)'
;MLSVHMEQWVNLKFLVKLEKTFTEACAMLKEVYGSECLSLTQILEWFKWFKEGRETTEDDPRPGRPSTSKMEENIEKIGKLIREDRRLSIRGLAEITGIDKECVRQILHESFNMHKVCAKLVPRLLTSEQKESRMNICADILNNIDTDNSDDPDLSDAVTLKGTRFESVEAVKAKATEVLNQLTEADFQHCFQQWKSRMERCRDRQGEYVEGEKVTTVFEELAARTRQLHFQRVTRYKKPGSTKNQDTQMTTEAYS
;
A
#
# COMPACT_ATOMS: atom_id res chain seq x y z
N MET A 1 -8.31 32.10 17.00
CA MET A 1 -8.15 32.82 18.28
C MET A 1 -7.23 31.95 19.12
N LEU A 2 -6.05 32.44 19.53
CA LEU A 2 -5.17 31.71 20.43
C LEU A 2 -5.90 31.48 21.76
N SER A 3 -5.69 30.32 22.40
CA SER A 3 -6.26 30.12 23.74
C SER A 3 -5.59 31.08 24.73
N VAL A 4 -6.33 31.54 25.73
CA VAL A 4 -5.81 32.45 26.78
C VAL A 4 -4.55 31.89 27.44
N HIS A 5 -4.47 30.56 27.60
CA HIS A 5 -3.29 29.86 28.11
C HIS A 5 -2.08 29.95 27.17
N MET A 6 -2.28 29.82 25.86
CA MET A 6 -1.21 29.92 24.86
C MET A 6 -0.72 31.37 24.72
N GLU A 7 -1.62 32.34 24.81
CA GLU A 7 -1.27 33.77 24.80
C GLU A 7 -0.35 34.14 25.98
N GLN A 8 -0.66 33.63 27.18
CA GLN A 8 0.19 33.83 28.35
C GLN A 8 1.61 33.25 28.16
N TRP A 9 1.76 32.10 27.47
CA TRP A 9 3.09 31.56 27.13
C TRP A 9 3.87 32.43 26.16
N VAL A 10 3.20 33.00 25.15
CA VAL A 10 3.82 33.93 24.22
C VAL A 10 4.31 35.17 24.96
N ASN A 11 3.49 35.71 25.87
CA ASN A 11 3.86 36.88 26.67
C ASN A 11 4.98 36.57 27.68
N LEU A 12 4.97 35.40 28.31
CA LEU A 12 6.08 34.96 29.16
C LEU A 12 7.39 34.84 28.37
N LYS A 13 7.34 34.27 27.16
CA LYS A 13 8.49 34.20 26.24
C LYS A 13 9.01 35.58 25.88
N PHE A 14 8.12 36.53 25.60
CA PHE A 14 8.49 37.93 25.35
C PHE A 14 9.21 38.56 26.55
N LEU A 15 8.71 38.36 27.77
CA LEU A 15 9.33 38.88 29.00
C LEU A 15 10.71 38.27 29.27
N VAL A 16 10.90 36.98 28.96
CA VAL A 16 12.21 36.33 29.02
C VAL A 16 13.19 36.93 28.00
N LYS A 17 12.73 37.21 26.78
CA LYS A 17 13.54 37.90 25.75
C LYS A 17 13.90 39.35 26.11
N LEU A 18 13.10 40.00 26.95
CA LEU A 18 13.40 41.30 27.55
C LEU A 18 14.31 41.22 28.79
N GLU A 19 14.83 40.03 29.11
CA GLU A 19 15.72 39.77 30.25
C GLU A 19 15.12 40.16 31.62
N LYS A 20 13.79 40.08 31.74
CA LYS A 20 13.09 40.36 32.99
C LYS A 20 13.34 39.27 34.03
N THR A 21 13.43 39.67 35.30
CA THR A 21 13.53 38.70 36.39
C THR A 21 12.22 37.94 36.54
N PHE A 22 12.27 36.72 37.09
CA PHE A 22 11.07 35.89 37.29
C PHE A 22 9.98 36.61 38.09
N THR A 23 10.37 37.34 39.14
CA THR A 23 9.46 38.12 39.99
C THR A 23 8.77 39.24 39.22
N GLU A 24 9.50 39.94 38.35
CA GLU A 24 8.92 40.97 37.48
C GLU A 24 7.98 40.36 36.45
N ALA A 25 8.37 39.23 35.83
CA ALA A 25 7.55 38.54 34.85
C ALA A 25 6.22 38.05 35.45
N CYS A 26 6.27 37.47 36.66
CA CYS A 26 5.06 37.06 37.38
C CYS A 26 4.18 38.24 37.78
N ALA A 27 4.75 39.37 38.20
CA ALA A 27 3.98 40.56 38.54
C ALA A 27 3.23 41.10 37.33
N MET A 28 3.92 41.23 36.19
CA MET A 28 3.32 41.70 34.93
C MET A 28 2.23 40.74 34.42
N LEU A 29 2.45 39.43 34.50
CA LEU A 29 1.42 38.45 34.11
C LEU A 29 0.19 38.54 35.02
N LYS A 30 0.37 38.68 36.34
CA LYS A 30 -0.75 38.83 37.28
C LYS A 30 -1.51 40.14 37.09
N GLU A 31 -0.83 41.22 36.73
CA GLU A 31 -1.46 42.51 36.46
C GLU A 31 -2.35 42.45 35.21
N VAL A 32 -1.90 41.77 34.15
CA VAL A 32 -2.65 41.66 32.88
C VAL A 32 -3.78 40.61 32.96
N TYR A 33 -3.51 39.43 33.53
CA TYR A 33 -4.44 38.30 33.48
C TYR A 33 -5.27 38.08 34.76
N GLY A 34 -4.91 38.74 35.87
CA GLY A 34 -5.68 38.71 37.12
C GLY A 34 -6.01 37.28 37.60
N SER A 35 -7.31 36.94 37.63
CA SER A 35 -7.82 35.63 38.06
C SER A 35 -7.58 34.50 37.06
N GLU A 36 -7.34 34.81 35.79
CA GLU A 36 -7.06 33.82 34.73
C GLU A 36 -5.56 33.59 34.53
N CYS A 37 -4.72 34.16 35.40
CA CYS A 37 -3.28 33.97 35.37
C CYS A 37 -2.91 32.52 35.69
N LEU A 38 -1.93 32.00 34.94
CA LEU A 38 -1.33 30.70 35.18
C LEU A 38 -0.79 30.54 36.60
N SER A 39 -0.73 29.29 37.07
CA SER A 39 -0.13 28.98 38.36
C SER A 39 1.37 29.32 38.38
N LEU A 40 1.86 29.77 39.54
CA LEU A 40 3.28 30.12 39.72
C LEU A 40 4.23 28.98 39.32
N THR A 41 3.84 27.72 39.58
CA THR A 41 4.62 26.53 39.21
C THR A 41 4.77 26.41 37.69
N GLN A 42 3.68 26.58 36.94
CA GLN A 42 3.74 26.50 35.48
C GLN A 42 4.55 27.69 34.92
N ILE A 43 4.37 28.91 35.44
CA ILE A 43 5.17 30.07 35.00
C ILE A 43 6.66 29.81 35.25
N LEU A 44 7.04 29.21 36.37
CA LEU A 44 8.43 28.89 36.69
C LEU A 44 9.04 27.87 35.73
N GLU A 45 8.34 26.76 35.46
CA GLU A 45 8.79 25.72 34.53
C GLU A 45 9.00 26.29 33.12
N TRP A 46 8.02 27.05 32.61
CA TRP A 46 8.10 27.66 31.30
C TRP A 46 9.17 28.76 31.22
N PHE A 47 9.31 29.59 32.26
CA PHE A 47 10.37 30.60 32.35
C PHE A 47 11.75 29.94 32.28
N LYS A 48 11.93 28.80 32.96
CA LYS A 48 13.16 28.00 32.89
C LYS A 48 13.39 27.46 31.47
N TRP A 49 12.38 26.84 30.83
CA TRP A 49 12.52 26.33 29.47
C TRP A 49 12.85 27.41 28.44
N PHE A 50 12.22 28.58 28.54
CA PHE A 50 12.53 29.71 27.66
C PHE A 50 13.95 30.23 27.89
N LYS A 51 14.43 30.26 29.14
CA LYS A 51 15.82 30.60 29.46
C LYS A 51 16.82 29.56 28.93
N GLU A 52 16.42 28.30 28.87
CA GLU A 52 17.19 27.18 28.29
C GLU A 52 17.10 27.12 26.75
N GLY A 53 16.37 28.03 26.10
CA GLY A 53 16.35 28.19 24.64
C GLY A 53 15.19 27.49 23.91
N ARG A 54 14.17 26.98 24.63
CA ARG A 54 12.94 26.48 23.98
C ARG A 54 12.24 27.63 23.24
N GLU A 55 11.86 27.43 21.98
CA GLU A 55 11.12 28.44 21.21
C GLU A 55 9.63 28.13 21.03
N THR A 56 9.22 26.88 21.19
CA THR A 56 7.84 26.44 20.99
C THR A 56 7.00 26.68 22.25
N THR A 57 5.80 27.25 22.07
CA THR A 57 4.78 27.41 23.12
C THR A 57 3.75 26.27 23.13
N GLU A 58 3.88 25.34 22.18
CA GLU A 58 3.04 24.14 22.07
C GLU A 58 3.58 23.01 22.95
N ASP A 59 2.68 22.12 23.36
CA ASP A 59 3.01 20.91 24.11
C ASP A 59 3.93 20.00 23.30
N ASP A 60 4.92 19.40 23.97
CA ASP A 60 5.78 18.41 23.33
C ASP A 60 4.96 17.17 22.94
N PRO A 61 5.39 16.44 21.89
CA PRO A 61 4.75 15.18 21.52
C PRO A 61 4.68 14.25 22.72
N ARG A 62 3.47 13.97 23.20
CA ARG A 62 3.28 13.11 24.37
C ARG A 62 3.73 11.69 23.99
N PRO A 63 4.70 11.09 24.70
CA PRO A 63 5.03 9.70 24.47
C PRO A 63 3.80 8.86 24.84
N GLY A 64 3.17 8.26 23.83
CA GLY A 64 2.06 7.35 24.03
C GLY A 64 2.50 6.10 24.78
N ARG A 65 1.53 5.26 25.19
CA ARG A 65 1.84 3.93 25.70
C ARG A 65 2.63 3.17 24.62
N PRO A 66 3.83 2.62 24.91
CA PRO A 66 4.54 1.80 23.95
C PRO A 66 3.63 0.61 23.62
N SER A 67 3.24 0.52 22.35
CA SER A 67 2.42 -0.60 21.88
C SER A 67 3.29 -1.84 21.96
N THR A 68 2.91 -2.80 22.80
CA THR A 68 3.60 -4.11 22.92
C THR A 68 3.67 -4.85 21.58
N SER A 69 2.85 -4.43 20.61
CA SER A 69 2.85 -4.90 19.23
C SER A 69 4.03 -4.43 18.37
N LYS A 70 4.79 -3.39 18.77
CA LYS A 70 5.86 -2.79 17.94
C LYS A 70 7.27 -3.09 18.45
N MET A 71 7.47 -4.20 19.17
CA MET A 71 8.83 -4.64 19.50
C MET A 71 9.54 -5.05 18.20
N GLU A 72 10.71 -4.47 17.93
CA GLU A 72 11.49 -4.71 16.70
C GLU A 72 11.71 -6.21 16.45
N GLU A 73 11.92 -6.97 17.53
CA GLU A 73 12.06 -8.43 17.48
C GLU A 73 10.84 -9.15 16.87
N ASN A 74 9.63 -8.69 17.18
CA ASN A 74 8.39 -9.27 16.66
C ASN A 74 8.20 -8.92 15.17
N ILE A 75 8.61 -7.72 14.77
CA ILE A 75 8.58 -7.27 13.38
C ILE A 75 9.55 -8.12 12.55
N GLU A 76 10.76 -8.36 13.05
CA GLU A 76 11.77 -9.16 12.35
C GLU A 76 11.33 -10.62 12.18
N LYS A 77 10.78 -11.25 13.24
CA LYS A 77 10.26 -12.62 13.19
C LYS A 77 9.17 -12.77 12.13
N ILE A 78 8.17 -11.89 12.13
CA ILE A 78 7.10 -11.89 11.13
C ILE A 78 7.66 -11.60 9.74
N GLY A 79 8.62 -10.67 9.64
CA GLY A 79 9.30 -10.34 8.38
C GLY A 79 10.09 -11.49 7.79
N LYS A 80 10.69 -12.37 8.60
CA LYS A 80 11.36 -13.59 8.14
C LYS A 80 10.34 -14.59 7.58
N LEU A 81 9.28 -14.88 8.33
CA LEU A 81 8.24 -15.84 7.92
C LEU A 81 7.54 -15.43 6.62
N ILE A 82 7.28 -14.13 6.41
CA ILE A 82 6.66 -13.64 5.17
C ILE A 82 7.60 -13.71 3.97
N ARG A 83 8.91 -13.52 4.18
CA ARG A 83 9.91 -13.68 3.12
C ARG A 83 10.03 -15.13 2.68
N GLU A 84 9.90 -16.07 3.61
CA GLU A 84 9.87 -17.51 3.33
C GLU A 84 8.56 -17.92 2.65
N ASP A 85 7.40 -17.55 3.22
CA ASP A 85 6.09 -17.78 2.60
C ASP A 85 5.12 -16.61 2.79
N ARG A 86 4.87 -15.91 1.69
CA ARG A 86 3.92 -14.78 1.60
C ARG A 86 2.44 -15.19 1.64
N ARG A 87 2.16 -16.49 1.64
CA ARG A 87 0.81 -17.07 1.66
C ARG A 87 0.31 -17.33 3.07
N LEU A 88 1.17 -17.19 4.09
CA LEU A 88 0.79 -17.41 5.48
C LEU A 88 -0.38 -16.50 5.88
N SER A 89 -1.36 -17.10 6.54
CA SER A 89 -2.50 -16.36 7.08
C SER A 89 -2.11 -15.65 8.38
N ILE A 90 -2.84 -14.59 8.75
CA ILE A 90 -2.68 -13.94 10.06
C ILE A 90 -2.79 -14.95 11.21
N ARG A 91 -3.68 -15.94 11.09
CA ARG A 91 -3.85 -16.99 12.11
C ARG A 91 -2.61 -17.90 12.18
N GLY A 92 -2.09 -18.33 11.04
CA GLY A 92 -0.88 -19.15 10.99
C GLY A 92 0.34 -18.40 11.51
N LEU A 93 0.49 -17.11 11.17
CA LEU A 93 1.55 -16.26 11.71
C LEU A 93 1.43 -16.11 13.23
N ALA A 94 0.22 -15.88 13.75
CA ALA A 94 -0.01 -15.79 15.19
C ALA A 94 0.31 -17.09 15.94
N GLU A 95 -0.05 -18.25 15.36
CA GLU A 95 0.25 -19.56 15.94
C GLU A 95 1.76 -19.86 15.95
N ILE A 96 2.47 -19.54 14.86
CA ILE A 96 3.94 -19.76 14.77
C ILE A 96 4.71 -18.82 15.70
N THR A 97 4.30 -17.56 15.78
CA THR A 97 5.03 -16.54 16.53
C THR A 97 4.58 -16.41 17.99
N GLY A 98 3.43 -16.98 18.35
CA GLY A 98 2.79 -16.78 19.65
C GLY A 98 2.27 -15.35 19.88
N ILE A 99 2.22 -14.54 18.82
CA ILE A 99 1.80 -13.13 18.87
C ILE A 99 0.30 -13.04 18.62
N ASP A 100 -0.36 -12.09 19.27
CA ASP A 100 -1.78 -11.84 19.02
C ASP A 100 -2.09 -11.52 17.54
N LYS A 101 -3.24 -12.01 17.06
CA LYS A 101 -3.65 -11.89 15.66
C LYS A 101 -3.80 -10.44 15.22
N GLU A 102 -4.27 -9.56 16.11
CA GLU A 102 -4.44 -8.14 15.83
C GLU A 102 -3.08 -7.44 15.72
N CYS A 103 -2.13 -7.83 16.56
CA CYS A 103 -0.75 -7.36 16.46
C CYS A 103 -0.10 -7.78 15.12
N VAL A 104 -0.27 -9.03 14.69
CA VAL A 104 0.23 -9.49 13.38
C VAL A 104 -0.41 -8.69 12.24
N ARG A 105 -1.73 -8.43 12.30
CA ARG A 105 -2.44 -7.62 11.31
C ARG A 105 -1.90 -6.18 11.25
N GLN A 106 -1.66 -5.56 12.41
CA GLN A 106 -1.10 -4.21 12.51
C GLN A 106 0.31 -4.15 11.94
N ILE A 107 1.19 -5.09 12.29
CA ILE A 107 2.56 -5.15 11.75
C ILE A 107 2.56 -5.30 10.22
N LEU A 108 1.68 -6.16 9.70
CA LEU A 108 1.52 -6.34 8.25
C LEU A 108 1.11 -5.05 7.54
N HIS A 109 0.17 -4.29 8.10
CA HIS A 109 -0.37 -3.08 7.49
C HIS A 109 0.45 -1.81 7.76
N GLU A 110 0.94 -1.61 8.98
CA GLU A 110 1.65 -0.39 9.38
C GLU A 110 3.15 -0.49 9.09
N SER A 111 3.80 -1.59 9.51
CA SER A 111 5.25 -1.74 9.37
C SER A 111 5.64 -2.23 7.97
N PHE A 112 4.91 -3.23 7.45
CA PHE A 112 5.21 -3.77 6.12
C PHE A 112 4.41 -3.11 5.00
N ASN A 113 3.34 -2.38 5.31
CA ASN A 113 2.43 -1.80 4.32
C ASN A 113 1.95 -2.86 3.30
N MET A 114 1.50 -4.02 3.78
CA MET A 114 1.05 -5.12 2.93
C MET A 114 -0.48 -5.25 2.95
N HIS A 115 -1.06 -5.49 1.78
CA HIS A 115 -2.49 -5.73 1.62
C HIS A 115 -2.77 -7.16 1.20
N LYS A 116 -3.88 -7.71 1.68
CA LYS A 116 -4.39 -9.01 1.27
C LYS A 116 -4.95 -8.94 -0.15
N VAL A 117 -4.48 -9.82 -1.02
CA VAL A 117 -4.91 -9.98 -2.41
C VAL A 117 -5.50 -11.38 -2.58
N CYS A 118 -6.64 -11.44 -3.27
CA CYS A 118 -7.26 -12.69 -3.65
C CYS A 118 -6.45 -13.36 -4.77
N ALA A 119 -6.19 -14.65 -4.65
CA ALA A 119 -5.61 -15.42 -5.74
C ALA A 119 -6.57 -15.43 -6.95
N LYS A 120 -6.03 -15.25 -8.15
CA LYS A 120 -6.74 -15.46 -9.41
C LYS A 120 -6.48 -16.89 -9.89
N LEU A 121 -7.47 -17.49 -10.55
CA LEU A 121 -7.29 -18.79 -11.19
C LEU A 121 -6.39 -18.59 -12.41
N VAL A 122 -5.13 -18.98 -12.30
CA VAL A 122 -4.18 -18.92 -13.40
C VAL A 122 -4.05 -20.34 -13.98
N PRO A 123 -4.18 -20.53 -15.31
CA PRO A 123 -3.85 -21.79 -15.94
C PRO A 123 -2.46 -22.23 -15.53
N ARG A 124 -2.36 -23.47 -15.04
CA ARG A 124 -1.10 -24.06 -14.59
C ARG A 124 -0.06 -24.02 -15.73
N LEU A 125 1.22 -24.11 -15.35
CA LEU A 125 2.37 -24.29 -16.24
C LEU A 125 1.95 -24.97 -17.55
N LEU A 126 1.83 -24.18 -18.62
CA LEU A 126 1.40 -24.66 -19.92
C LEU A 126 2.39 -25.71 -20.40
N THR A 127 1.89 -26.82 -20.95
CA THR A 127 2.75 -27.75 -21.68
C THR A 127 3.28 -27.07 -22.95
N SER A 128 4.40 -27.54 -23.48
CA SER A 128 4.97 -26.99 -24.72
C SER A 128 3.95 -27.01 -25.87
N GLU A 129 3.19 -28.10 -25.99
CA GLU A 129 2.10 -28.25 -26.96
C GLU A 129 0.99 -27.21 -26.78
N GLN A 130 0.60 -26.91 -25.54
CA GLN A 130 -0.39 -25.87 -25.26
C GLN A 130 0.12 -24.48 -25.60
N LYS A 131 1.42 -24.20 -25.40
CA LYS A 131 2.04 -22.93 -25.81
C LYS A 131 2.05 -22.79 -27.34
N GLU A 132 2.42 -23.86 -28.04
CA GLU A 132 2.43 -23.89 -29.50
C GLU A 132 1.03 -23.71 -30.10
N SER A 133 0.04 -24.43 -29.57
CA SER A 133 -1.37 -24.25 -29.96
C SER A 133 -1.84 -22.80 -29.74
N ARG A 134 -1.45 -22.18 -28.62
CA ARG A 134 -1.76 -20.76 -28.35
C ARG A 134 -1.11 -19.81 -29.35
N MET A 135 0.15 -20.06 -29.73
CA MET A 135 0.83 -19.24 -30.74
C MET A 135 0.14 -19.35 -32.09
N ASN A 136 -0.18 -20.58 -32.52
CA ASN A 136 -0.80 -20.83 -33.81
C ASN A 136 -2.18 -20.16 -33.89
N ILE A 137 -3.02 -20.36 -32.87
CA ILE A 137 -4.34 -19.72 -32.80
C ILE A 137 -4.22 -18.19 -32.82
N CYS A 138 -3.28 -17.60 -32.05
CA CYS A 138 -3.07 -16.16 -32.08
C CYS A 138 -2.55 -15.66 -33.43
N ALA A 139 -1.67 -16.40 -34.09
CA ALA A 139 -1.15 -16.06 -35.40
C ALA A 139 -2.24 -16.12 -36.49
N ASP A 140 -3.04 -17.18 -36.48
CA ASP A 140 -4.16 -17.36 -37.41
C ASP A 140 -5.18 -16.22 -37.27
N ILE A 141 -5.55 -15.87 -36.03
CA ILE A 141 -6.48 -14.78 -35.78
C ILE A 141 -5.89 -13.42 -36.21
N LEU A 142 -4.63 -13.14 -35.89
CA LEU A 142 -3.98 -11.88 -36.30
C LEU A 142 -3.89 -11.73 -37.82
N ASN A 143 -3.58 -12.82 -38.54
CA ASN A 143 -3.52 -12.81 -40.00
C ASN A 143 -4.91 -12.56 -40.62
N ASN A 144 -5.97 -13.09 -40.00
CA ASN A 144 -7.34 -12.91 -40.47
C ASN A 144 -7.90 -11.50 -40.17
N ILE A 145 -7.42 -10.83 -39.12
CA ILE A 145 -7.77 -9.43 -38.82
C ILE A 145 -7.28 -8.48 -39.91
N ASP A 146 -6.14 -8.78 -40.54
CA ASP A 146 -5.58 -7.94 -41.61
C ASP A 146 -6.27 -8.17 -42.97
N THR A 147 -7.06 -9.23 -43.14
CA THR A 147 -7.74 -9.59 -44.40
C THR A 147 -9.22 -9.21 -44.47
N ASP A 148 -9.91 -9.01 -43.34
CA ASP A 148 -11.34 -8.67 -43.34
C ASP A 148 -11.62 -7.38 -42.56
N ASN A 149 -11.94 -6.31 -43.31
CA ASN A 149 -12.84 -5.26 -42.80
C ASN A 149 -14.24 -5.87 -42.73
N SER A 150 -14.58 -6.53 -41.63
CA SER A 150 -15.95 -6.98 -41.37
C SER A 150 -16.23 -6.86 -39.88
N ASP A 151 -17.17 -5.98 -39.58
CA ASP A 151 -17.75 -5.77 -38.26
C ASP A 151 -18.41 -7.08 -37.78
N ASP A 152 -17.90 -7.68 -36.70
CA ASP A 152 -18.75 -8.50 -35.83
C ASP A 152 -18.21 -8.53 -34.38
N PRO A 153 -19.07 -8.33 -33.36
CA PRO A 153 -18.66 -8.18 -31.98
C PRO A 153 -18.78 -9.50 -31.20
N ASP A 154 -17.66 -9.99 -30.64
CA ASP A 154 -17.74 -10.93 -29.51
C ASP A 154 -16.64 -10.73 -28.43
N LEU A 155 -17.13 -10.88 -27.19
CA LEU A 155 -16.50 -11.11 -25.89
C LEU A 155 -15.72 -10.01 -25.11
N SER A 156 -16.43 -9.51 -24.10
CA SER A 156 -16.09 -9.47 -22.65
C SER A 156 -14.74 -8.92 -22.16
N ASP A 157 -14.79 -7.67 -21.73
CA ASP A 157 -14.23 -7.05 -20.49
C ASP A 157 -14.73 -5.58 -20.55
N ALA A 158 -15.28 -4.87 -19.56
CA ALA A 158 -15.70 -5.13 -18.20
C ALA A 158 -16.80 -4.11 -17.85
N VAL A 159 -18.05 -4.55 -17.76
CA VAL A 159 -19.15 -3.76 -17.23
C VAL A 159 -19.15 -3.86 -15.70
N THR A 160 -19.03 -2.73 -15.01
CA THR A 160 -18.86 -2.60 -13.56
C THR A 160 -20.13 -2.97 -12.78
N LEU A 161 -20.54 -4.24 -12.83
CA LEU A 161 -21.54 -4.84 -11.92
C LEU A 161 -20.87 -5.55 -10.74
N LYS A 162 -19.54 -5.50 -10.67
CA LYS A 162 -18.76 -6.22 -9.67
C LYS A 162 -18.88 -5.52 -8.32
N GLY A 163 -19.48 -6.21 -7.35
CA GLY A 163 -19.61 -5.73 -5.97
C GLY A 163 -20.92 -5.01 -5.65
N THR A 164 -21.84 -4.88 -6.60
CA THR A 164 -23.19 -4.37 -6.36
C THR A 164 -24.14 -5.51 -6.00
N ARG A 165 -24.90 -5.32 -4.92
CA ARG A 165 -25.93 -6.26 -4.47
C ARG A 165 -27.25 -5.84 -5.11
N PHE A 166 -27.87 -6.74 -5.86
CA PHE A 166 -29.18 -6.53 -6.47
C PHE A 166 -30.23 -7.32 -5.69
N GLU A 167 -31.41 -6.72 -5.54
CA GLU A 167 -32.51 -7.29 -4.76
C GLU A 167 -33.37 -8.27 -5.58
N SER A 168 -33.32 -8.18 -6.91
CA SER A 168 -34.06 -9.08 -7.82
C SER A 168 -33.32 -9.32 -9.15
N VAL A 169 -33.73 -10.37 -9.88
CA VAL A 169 -33.16 -10.74 -11.18
C VAL A 169 -33.50 -9.68 -12.24
N GLU A 170 -34.67 -9.05 -12.13
CA GLU A 170 -35.14 -7.97 -12.99
C GLU A 170 -34.27 -6.72 -12.82
N ALA A 171 -33.87 -6.40 -11.59
CA ALA A 171 -32.96 -5.29 -11.30
C ALA A 171 -31.56 -5.52 -11.91
N VAL A 172 -31.07 -6.78 -11.90
CA VAL A 172 -29.82 -7.15 -12.60
C VAL A 172 -29.95 -6.94 -14.10
N LYS A 173 -31.04 -7.43 -14.71
CA LYS A 173 -31.27 -7.29 -16.16
C LYS A 173 -31.37 -5.82 -16.56
N ALA A 174 -32.13 -5.01 -15.84
CA ALA A 174 -32.28 -3.59 -16.12
C ALA A 174 -30.93 -2.84 -16.05
N LYS A 175 -30.14 -3.09 -15.00
CA LYS A 175 -28.83 -2.44 -14.85
C LYS A 175 -27.81 -2.93 -15.88
N ALA A 176 -27.82 -4.22 -16.21
CA ALA A 176 -26.98 -4.76 -17.27
C ALA A 176 -27.32 -4.12 -18.63
N THR A 177 -28.60 -4.02 -18.98
CA THR A 177 -29.06 -3.37 -20.22
C THR A 177 -28.70 -1.89 -20.24
N GLU A 178 -28.85 -1.17 -19.12
CA GLU A 178 -28.46 0.24 -19.01
C GLU A 178 -26.98 0.43 -19.30
N VAL A 179 -26.11 -0.40 -18.71
CA VAL A 179 -24.66 -0.26 -18.94
C VAL A 179 -24.27 -0.68 -20.35
N LEU A 180 -24.88 -1.73 -20.91
CA LEU A 180 -24.64 -2.12 -22.30
C LEU A 180 -25.02 -1.00 -23.28
N ASN A 181 -26.11 -0.28 -23.02
CA ASN A 181 -26.54 0.85 -23.83
C ASN A 181 -25.67 2.10 -23.68
N GLN A 182 -24.82 2.18 -22.65
CA GLN A 182 -23.88 3.29 -22.42
C GLN A 182 -22.52 3.05 -23.09
N LEU A 183 -22.26 1.86 -23.63
CA LEU A 183 -21.00 1.56 -24.31
C LEU A 183 -20.91 2.36 -25.61
N THR A 184 -19.82 3.11 -25.75
CA THR A 184 -19.53 3.88 -26.96
C THR A 184 -18.66 3.08 -27.92
N GLU A 185 -18.64 3.46 -29.20
CA GLU A 185 -17.75 2.86 -30.20
C GLU A 185 -16.27 2.89 -29.76
N ALA A 186 -15.86 3.95 -29.05
CA ALA A 186 -14.51 4.08 -28.50
C ALA A 186 -14.19 3.01 -27.45
N ASP A 187 -15.18 2.59 -26.66
CA ASP A 187 -15.00 1.51 -25.67
C ASP A 187 -14.80 0.16 -26.36
N PHE A 188 -15.55 -0.11 -27.43
CA PHE A 188 -15.38 -1.32 -28.25
C PHE A 188 -14.02 -1.34 -28.94
N GLN A 189 -13.63 -0.23 -29.57
CA GLN A 189 -12.31 -0.10 -30.19
C GLN A 189 -11.19 -0.30 -29.17
N HIS A 190 -11.33 0.26 -27.97
CA HIS A 190 -10.34 0.09 -26.91
C HIS A 190 -10.20 -1.38 -26.50
N CYS A 191 -11.31 -2.09 -26.29
CA CYS A 191 -11.30 -3.52 -25.96
C CYS A 191 -10.68 -4.37 -27.08
N PHE A 192 -11.03 -4.08 -28.34
CA PHE A 192 -10.46 -4.75 -29.51
C PHE A 192 -8.93 -4.55 -29.59
N GLN A 193 -8.45 -3.32 -29.37
CA GLN A 193 -7.01 -3.03 -29.35
C GLN A 193 -6.29 -3.72 -28.19
N GLN A 194 -6.91 -3.79 -27.01
CA GLN A 194 -6.37 -4.56 -25.88
C GLN A 194 -6.30 -6.06 -26.21
N TRP A 195 -7.32 -6.61 -26.87
CA TRP A 195 -7.36 -8.00 -27.30
C TRP A 195 -6.28 -8.31 -28.34
N LYS A 196 -6.13 -7.48 -29.38
CA LYS A 196 -5.04 -7.56 -30.37
C LYS A 196 -3.66 -7.52 -29.69
N SER A 197 -3.45 -6.54 -28.81
CA SER A 197 -2.21 -6.40 -28.02
C SER A 197 -1.92 -7.61 -27.12
N ARG A 198 -2.94 -8.36 -26.69
CA ARG A 198 -2.75 -9.60 -25.91
C ARG A 198 -2.30 -10.76 -26.80
N MET A 199 -2.82 -10.86 -28.02
CA MET A 199 -2.41 -11.89 -28.97
C MET A 199 -0.99 -11.68 -29.49
N GLU A 200 -0.63 -10.44 -29.83
CA GLU A 200 0.72 -10.09 -30.24
C GLU A 200 1.73 -10.46 -29.15
N ARG A 201 1.42 -10.13 -27.88
CA ARG A 201 2.25 -10.57 -26.73
C ARG A 201 2.32 -12.08 -26.55
N CYS A 202 1.26 -12.81 -26.88
CA CYS A 202 1.27 -14.28 -26.84
C CYS A 202 2.29 -14.82 -27.85
N ARG A 203 2.30 -14.26 -29.07
CA ARG A 203 3.27 -14.60 -30.12
C ARG A 203 4.70 -14.23 -29.71
N ASP A 204 4.91 -12.99 -29.26
CA ASP A 204 6.23 -12.48 -28.88
C ASP A 204 6.86 -13.28 -27.72
N ARG A 205 6.02 -13.89 -26.88
CA ARG A 205 6.44 -14.69 -25.71
C ARG A 205 6.32 -16.19 -25.94
N GLN A 206 6.27 -16.61 -27.20
CA GLN A 206 6.25 -18.03 -27.57
C GLN A 206 5.13 -18.84 -26.88
N GLY A 207 3.94 -18.25 -26.72
CA GLY A 207 2.77 -18.90 -26.12
C GLY A 207 2.73 -18.86 -24.59
N GLU A 208 3.71 -18.25 -23.92
CA GLU A 208 3.71 -18.09 -22.47
C GLU A 208 2.51 -17.26 -21.99
N TYR A 209 1.85 -17.75 -20.94
CA TYR A 209 0.77 -17.02 -20.30
C TYR A 209 1.35 -16.02 -19.29
N VAL A 210 1.16 -14.73 -19.56
CA VAL A 210 1.64 -13.69 -18.65
C VAL A 210 0.52 -12.74 -18.23
N GLU A 211 0.32 -12.64 -16.92
CA GLU A 211 -0.64 -11.72 -16.31
C GLU A 211 0.09 -10.52 -15.69
N GLY A 212 -0.29 -9.30 -16.11
CA GLY A 212 -0.04 -8.08 -15.34
C GLY A 212 1.41 -7.58 -15.29
N GLU A 213 2.25 -7.88 -16.28
CA GLU A 213 3.56 -7.25 -16.36
C GLU A 213 3.43 -5.73 -16.62
N LYS A 214 3.83 -4.94 -15.62
CA LYS A 214 4.72 -3.83 -15.92
C LYS A 214 6.09 -4.46 -16.18
N VAL A 215 6.62 -4.21 -17.37
CA VAL A 215 7.92 -4.68 -17.85
C VAL A 215 8.98 -4.41 -16.78
N THR A 216 9.51 -5.46 -16.15
CA THR A 216 10.84 -5.46 -15.55
C THR A 216 11.39 -6.87 -15.67
N THR A 217 12.27 -6.98 -16.65
CA THR A 217 13.19 -8.03 -17.06
C THR A 217 13.49 -9.16 -16.06
N VAL A 218 13.24 -10.39 -16.52
CA VAL A 218 14.16 -11.55 -16.54
C VAL A 218 15.10 -11.68 -15.33
N PHE A 219 14.72 -12.42 -14.27
CA PHE A 219 15.60 -13.15 -13.32
C PHE A 219 14.81 -13.66 -12.10
N GLU A 220 13.88 -14.61 -12.25
CA GLU A 220 13.41 -15.45 -11.13
C GLU A 220 13.24 -16.93 -11.54
N GLU A 221 14.10 -17.40 -12.45
CA GLU A 221 14.30 -18.83 -12.78
C GLU A 221 14.73 -19.70 -11.57
N LEU A 222 14.90 -19.11 -10.39
CA LEU A 222 15.21 -19.80 -9.13
C LEU A 222 13.99 -20.18 -8.28
N ALA A 223 12.77 -19.71 -8.61
CA ALA A 223 11.55 -20.15 -7.92
C ALA A 223 11.00 -21.51 -8.44
N ALA A 224 11.71 -22.15 -9.36
CA ALA A 224 11.39 -23.46 -9.94
C ALA A 224 11.63 -24.66 -9.00
N ARG A 225 12.04 -24.44 -7.74
CA ARG A 225 12.54 -25.52 -6.88
C ARG A 225 11.67 -26.03 -5.73
N THR A 226 10.38 -25.69 -5.67
CA THR A 226 9.48 -26.42 -4.75
C THR A 226 8.04 -26.48 -5.26
N ARG A 227 7.74 -27.49 -6.09
CA ARG A 227 6.39 -28.04 -6.29
C ARG A 227 6.13 -29.02 -5.14
N GLN A 228 5.08 -28.89 -4.34
CA GLN A 228 3.75 -29.54 -4.45
C GLN A 228 3.07 -29.20 -3.09
N LEU A 229 1.81 -28.83 -2.92
CA LEU A 229 0.53 -29.39 -3.40
C LEU A 229 -0.62 -28.44 -2.96
N HIS A 230 -1.81 -28.78 -3.43
CA HIS A 230 -3.14 -28.49 -2.86
C HIS A 230 -3.89 -27.20 -3.21
N PHE A 231 -5.12 -27.44 -3.69
CA PHE A 231 -6.15 -26.45 -3.95
C PHE A 231 -6.78 -26.07 -2.61
N GLN A 232 -6.49 -24.86 -2.14
CA GLN A 232 -7.24 -24.21 -1.08
C GLN A 232 -7.41 -22.75 -1.46
N ARG A 233 -8.48 -22.14 -0.95
CA ARG A 233 -8.80 -20.72 -1.15
C ARG A 233 -7.78 -19.87 -0.39
N VAL A 234 -6.59 -19.69 -0.98
CA VAL A 234 -5.46 -19.01 -0.33
C VAL A 234 -5.39 -17.54 -0.73
N THR A 235 -5.08 -16.69 0.23
CA THR A 235 -4.92 -15.24 0.07
C THR A 235 -3.45 -14.86 0.25
N ARG A 236 -2.91 -13.95 -0.56
CA ARG A 236 -1.50 -13.52 -0.46
C ARG A 236 -1.40 -12.05 -0.05
N TYR A 237 -0.31 -11.68 0.62
CA TYR A 237 -0.05 -10.28 0.99
C TYR A 237 0.85 -9.58 -0.04
N LYS A 238 0.58 -8.34 -0.46
CA LYS A 238 1.41 -7.56 -1.42
C LYS A 238 1.64 -6.13 -0.90
N LYS A 239 2.88 -5.64 -0.97
CA LYS A 239 3.20 -4.22 -0.72
C LYS A 239 2.78 -3.36 -1.92
N PRO A 240 2.14 -2.20 -1.74
CA PRO A 240 1.95 -1.24 -2.81
C PRO A 240 3.29 -0.54 -3.07
N GLY A 241 3.82 -0.70 -4.30
CA GLY A 241 4.95 0.11 -4.79
C GLY A 241 6.38 -0.35 -4.46
N SER A 242 6.71 -1.65 -4.36
CA SER A 242 8.12 -2.06 -4.19
C SER A 242 8.94 -1.94 -5.49
N THR A 243 9.35 -0.73 -5.83
CA THR A 243 10.59 -0.46 -6.57
C THR A 243 11.73 -0.54 -5.56
N LYS A 244 12.62 -1.53 -5.71
CA LYS A 244 13.87 -1.57 -4.94
C LYS A 244 14.95 -0.83 -5.71
N ASN A 245 15.33 0.34 -5.22
CA ASN A 245 16.69 0.87 -5.36
C ASN A 245 17.25 0.98 -3.95
N GLN A 246 18.46 0.48 -3.73
CA GLN A 246 19.54 1.28 -3.15
C GLN A 246 20.86 0.52 -3.23
N ASP A 247 21.86 1.29 -3.62
CA ASP A 247 23.26 0.99 -3.82
C ASP A 247 23.96 0.39 -2.61
N THR A 248 24.94 -0.47 -2.86
CA THR A 248 26.17 -0.52 -2.07
C THR A 248 27.30 -0.90 -3.01
N GLN A 249 28.20 0.05 -3.24
CA GLN A 249 29.42 -0.07 -4.01
C GLN A 249 30.34 -1.12 -3.37
N MET A 250 30.81 -2.10 -4.14
CA MET A 250 32.00 -2.88 -3.78
C MET A 250 33.19 -2.36 -4.59
N THR A 251 34.15 -1.78 -3.88
CA THR A 251 35.53 -1.60 -4.34
C THR A 251 36.40 -2.71 -3.71
N THR A 252 37.47 -3.08 -4.43
CA THR A 252 38.65 -3.89 -4.04
C THR A 252 38.39 -5.37 -3.67
N GLU A 253 39.18 -6.38 -4.08
CA GLU A 253 40.57 -6.42 -4.52
C GLU A 253 40.90 -7.77 -5.19
N ALA A 254 42.04 -7.80 -5.86
CA ALA A 254 42.47 -8.83 -6.79
C ALA A 254 42.94 -10.15 -6.14
N TYR A 255 42.81 -11.20 -6.96
CA TYR A 255 43.37 -12.53 -6.80
C TYR A 255 44.88 -12.52 -6.48
N SER A 256 45.28 -13.40 -5.55
CA SER A 256 46.51 -14.19 -5.68
C SER A 256 46.19 -15.49 -6.39
#